data_AF-A0A5D0U9Z0-F1
#
_entry.id   AF-A0A5D0U9Z0-F1
#
_cell.length_a   1.000
_cell.length_b   1.000
_cell.length_c   1.000
_cell.angle_alpha   90.00
_cell.angle_beta   90.00
_cell.angle_gamma   90.00
#
_symmetry.space_group_name_H-M   'P 1'
#
loop_
_entity.id
_entity.type
_entity.pdbx_description
1 polymer ?
#
loop_
_entity_poly.entity_id
_entity_poly.type
_entity_poly.pdbx_seq_one_letter_code
_entity_poly.pdbx_strand_id
1 'polypeptide(L)'
;MNSDDSPTRRAVLQGAAGAAVVAGIAGSSIGALAAPAAAAPGPGPKKEAALKKSIKKARARVETGRRSANGWSMEKRADAGGSIWTKKVPGSDVSVALRIGDAAIVLTHVIRRFHYEIGTLENGDVIGFKPPRLLFEHGWESNHSSGTAIDIRPGWYPDGAKGGFFPHELVTIRDILADCEGAVKWGGDFAAPAESHFQIDVRPDAALLRKVADKLRGWNAAPGEGAGVLVDVLAPSRRSRADALERRQRHR
;
A
#
# COMPACT_ATOMS: atom_id res chain seq x y z
N MET A 1 9.88 -50.70 23.36
CA MET A 1 10.74 -49.79 24.13
C MET A 1 11.00 -48.58 23.25
N ASN A 2 10.20 -47.51 23.31
CA ASN A 2 10.27 -46.38 24.27
C ASN A 2 11.73 -45.95 24.51
N SER A 3 12.16 -44.72 24.24
CA SER A 3 11.47 -43.47 24.57
C SER A 3 11.83 -42.30 23.64
N ASP A 4 10.80 -41.52 23.37
CA ASP A 4 10.76 -40.12 22.98
C ASP A 4 11.28 -39.26 24.15
N ASP A 5 12.11 -38.25 23.92
CA ASP A 5 12.44 -37.26 24.96
C ASP A 5 12.62 -35.85 24.37
N SER A 6 11.52 -35.12 24.37
CA SER A 6 11.46 -33.68 24.14
C SER A 6 11.87 -32.93 25.41
N PRO A 7 12.81 -31.96 25.37
CA PRO A 7 13.11 -31.16 26.54
C PRO A 7 11.98 -30.16 26.82
N THR A 8 11.15 -30.54 27.79
CA THR A 8 10.10 -29.73 28.40
C THR A 8 10.73 -28.71 29.38
N ARG A 9 10.11 -27.53 29.41
CA ARG A 9 10.45 -26.34 30.22
C ARG A 9 10.64 -26.63 31.72
N ARG A 10 11.88 -26.57 32.24
CA ARG A 10 12.26 -25.96 33.53
C ARG A 10 13.76 -26.17 33.81
N ALA A 11 14.35 -25.20 34.53
CA ALA A 11 15.74 -25.13 35.00
C ALA A 11 16.71 -24.62 33.91
N VAL A 12 17.56 -23.62 34.11
CA VAL A 12 18.20 -23.10 35.32
C VAL A 12 18.44 -21.59 35.14
N LEU A 13 17.91 -20.79 36.07
CA LEU A 13 18.34 -19.43 36.36
C LEU A 13 19.35 -19.51 37.51
N GLN A 14 20.64 -19.29 37.23
CA GLN A 14 21.69 -18.98 38.21
C GLN A 14 22.76 -18.13 37.48
N GLY A 15 22.79 -16.81 37.68
CA GLY A 15 23.77 -16.09 38.52
C GLY A 15 24.54 -15.10 37.60
N ALA A 16 24.89 -13.87 37.93
CA ALA A 16 24.97 -13.17 39.20
C ALA A 16 24.72 -11.65 38.98
N ALA A 17 24.22 -11.03 40.05
CA ALA A 17 23.99 -9.60 40.20
C ALA A 17 25.28 -8.83 40.52
N GLY A 18 25.34 -7.56 40.13
CA GLY A 18 26.32 -6.58 40.59
C GLY A 18 25.62 -5.32 41.11
N ALA A 19 25.65 -5.17 42.44
CA ALA A 19 25.43 -3.99 43.29
C ALA A 19 24.08 -3.22 43.25
N ALA A 20 23.31 -3.44 44.31
CA ALA A 20 22.19 -2.64 44.80
C ALA A 20 22.65 -1.54 45.77
N VAL A 21 21.83 -0.49 45.98
CA VAL A 21 21.65 0.15 47.29
C VAL A 21 20.16 0.43 47.51
N VAL A 22 19.71 0.06 48.72
CA VAL A 22 18.34 -0.18 49.19
C VAL A 22 17.96 0.83 50.27
N ALA A 23 16.68 1.22 50.35
CA ALA A 23 15.90 1.46 51.60
C ALA A 23 14.43 1.74 51.19
N GLY A 24 13.35 1.14 51.71
CA GLY A 24 13.14 0.24 52.86
C GLY A 24 11.78 -0.48 52.77
N ILE A 25 11.49 -1.26 53.81
CA ILE A 25 10.57 -2.40 53.90
C ILE A 25 9.14 -1.99 54.33
N ALA A 26 8.09 -2.59 53.72
CA ALA A 26 6.97 -3.26 54.43
C ALA A 26 5.85 -3.73 53.47
N GLY A 27 5.37 -4.96 53.68
CA GLY A 27 3.94 -5.30 53.51
C GLY A 27 3.53 -6.04 52.24
N SER A 28 3.26 -7.34 52.39
CA SER A 28 2.66 -8.23 51.40
C SER A 28 1.21 -7.87 51.04
N SER A 29 0.80 -8.32 49.84
CA SER A 29 -0.55 -8.66 49.35
C SER A 29 -1.19 -7.74 48.29
N ILE A 30 -1.44 -8.38 47.13
CA ILE A 30 -2.47 -8.16 46.11
C ILE A 30 -2.88 -6.70 45.85
N GLY A 31 -2.39 -6.17 44.73
CA GLY A 31 -2.86 -4.91 44.16
C GLY A 31 -1.81 -4.35 43.21
N ALA A 32 -1.76 -4.85 41.98
CA ALA A 32 -1.01 -4.17 40.93
C ALA A 32 -1.77 -2.89 40.56
N LEU A 33 -1.61 -1.87 41.41
CA LEU A 33 -1.87 -0.49 41.05
C LEU A 33 -1.08 -0.21 39.77
N ALA A 34 -1.78 0.28 38.75
CA ALA A 34 -1.16 0.87 37.59
C ALA A 34 -0.16 1.93 38.06
N ALA A 35 1.13 1.60 38.02
CA ALA A 35 2.15 2.61 38.08
C ALA A 35 1.92 3.50 36.85
N PRO A 36 1.70 4.82 37.02
CA PRO A 36 1.71 5.69 35.87
C PRO A 36 3.11 5.54 35.27
N ALA A 37 3.19 5.10 34.02
CA ALA A 37 4.42 5.22 33.25
C ALA A 37 4.72 6.72 33.23
N ALA A 38 5.62 7.17 34.10
CA ALA A 38 6.05 8.54 34.15
C ALA A 38 6.57 8.86 32.74
N ALA A 39 5.81 9.71 32.03
CA ALA A 39 6.20 10.15 30.71
C ALA A 39 7.59 10.76 30.84
N ALA A 40 8.59 10.08 30.29
CA ALA A 40 9.94 10.63 30.22
C ALA A 40 9.81 12.05 29.63
N PRO A 41 10.41 13.08 30.24
CA PRO A 41 10.31 14.43 29.73
C PRO A 41 10.71 14.43 28.25
N GLY A 42 9.81 14.95 27.40
CA GLY A 42 10.02 15.02 25.97
C GLY A 42 11.36 15.67 25.64
N PRO A 43 11.96 15.36 24.48
CA PRO A 43 13.26 15.91 24.11
C PRO A 43 13.23 17.44 24.21
N GLY A 44 14.13 18.01 25.01
CA GLY A 44 14.22 19.46 25.16
C GLY A 44 14.38 20.17 23.81
N PRO A 45 14.04 21.47 23.70
CA PRO A 45 13.85 22.18 22.42
C PRO A 45 15.05 22.11 21.47
N LYS A 46 16.28 22.05 22.00
CA LYS A 46 17.51 21.86 21.20
C LYS A 46 17.58 20.48 20.53
N LYS A 47 17.19 19.41 21.24
CA LYS A 47 17.13 18.04 20.70
C LYS A 47 16.03 17.92 19.65
N GLU A 48 14.88 18.55 19.88
CA GLU A 48 13.78 18.60 18.91
C GLU A 48 14.16 19.33 17.62
N ALA A 49 14.82 20.49 17.72
CA ALA A 49 15.30 21.23 16.56
C ALA A 49 16.35 20.44 15.76
N ALA A 50 17.28 19.76 16.44
CA ALA A 50 18.27 18.90 15.80
C ALA A 50 17.60 17.72 15.07
N LEU A 51 16.62 17.07 15.69
CA LEU A 51 15.84 15.99 15.07
C LEU A 51 15.10 16.48 13.82
N LYS A 52 14.38 17.61 13.90
CA LYS A 52 13.69 18.23 12.76
C LYS A 52 14.66 18.52 11.59
N LYS A 53 15.84 19.05 11.89
CA LYS A 53 16.89 19.30 10.89
C LYS A 53 17.40 18.02 10.24
N SER A 54 17.62 16.97 11.03
CA SER A 54 18.06 15.65 10.53
C SER A 54 17.01 15.00 9.64
N ILE A 55 15.72 15.03 10.03
CA ILE A 55 14.61 14.53 9.22
C ILE A 55 14.51 15.30 7.91
N LYS A 56 14.60 16.64 7.95
CA LYS A 56 14.59 17.47 6.73
C LYS A 56 15.74 17.11 5.77
N LYS A 57 16.95 16.92 6.30
CA LYS A 57 18.12 16.51 5.52
C LYS A 57 17.95 15.11 4.92
N ALA A 58 17.40 14.17 5.68
CA ALA A 58 17.10 12.82 5.19
C ALA A 58 16.06 12.86 4.06
N ARG A 59 14.95 13.59 4.25
CA ARG A 59 13.92 13.77 3.21
C ARG A 59 14.48 14.39 1.94
N ALA A 60 15.30 15.44 2.03
CA ALA A 60 15.89 16.09 0.85
C ALA A 60 16.79 15.15 0.01
N ARG A 61 17.36 14.10 0.62
CA ARG A 61 18.14 13.08 -0.10
C ARG A 61 17.25 12.15 -0.93
N VAL A 62 16.03 11.89 -0.47
CA VAL A 62 15.08 10.95 -1.07
C VAL A 62 14.09 11.66 -1.99
N GLU A 63 13.44 12.71 -1.49
CA GLU A 63 12.41 13.46 -2.17
C GLU A 63 12.99 14.38 -3.25
N THR A 64 12.20 14.61 -4.29
CA THR A 64 12.50 15.58 -5.35
C THR A 64 12.13 17.01 -4.96
N GLY A 65 11.29 17.20 -3.95
CA GLY A 65 10.65 18.48 -3.62
C GLY A 65 9.49 18.85 -4.57
N ARG A 66 9.21 18.05 -5.59
CA ARG A 66 8.10 18.23 -6.53
C ARG A 66 6.94 17.29 -6.19
N ARG A 67 5.73 17.65 -6.62
CA ARG A 67 4.54 16.80 -6.53
C ARG A 67 4.19 16.21 -7.89
N SER A 68 3.65 14.99 -7.89
CA SER A 68 3.04 14.34 -9.06
C SER A 68 1.69 14.98 -9.39
N ALA A 69 1.10 14.63 -10.54
CA ALA A 69 -0.19 15.16 -10.99
C ALA A 69 -1.33 14.93 -10.00
N ASN A 70 -1.35 13.80 -9.30
CA ASN A 70 -2.33 13.52 -8.23
C ASN A 70 -1.96 14.16 -6.86
N GLY A 71 -0.90 14.98 -6.79
CA GLY A 71 -0.55 15.79 -5.62
C GLY A 71 0.35 15.11 -4.58
N TRP A 72 0.90 13.93 -4.87
CA TRP A 72 1.79 13.19 -3.97
C TRP A 72 3.25 13.61 -4.13
N SER A 73 4.06 13.51 -3.07
CA SER A 73 5.49 13.83 -3.16
C SER A 73 6.24 12.80 -3.99
N MET A 74 7.02 13.26 -4.98
CA MET A 74 7.83 12.38 -5.81
C MET A 74 9.19 12.09 -5.14
N GLU A 75 9.66 10.85 -5.27
CA GLU A 75 10.93 10.38 -4.73
C GLU A 75 11.90 10.04 -5.86
N LYS A 76 13.20 10.12 -5.58
CA LYS A 76 14.26 9.91 -6.57
C LYS A 76 14.51 8.43 -6.85
N ARG A 77 14.28 7.57 -5.85
CA ARG A 77 14.53 6.12 -5.88
C ARG A 77 13.54 5.40 -4.96
N ALA A 78 13.13 4.20 -5.36
CA ALA A 78 12.50 3.24 -4.46
C ALA A 78 13.54 2.62 -3.52
N ASP A 79 13.08 2.09 -2.38
CA ASP A 79 13.90 1.33 -1.41
C ASP A 79 15.10 2.12 -0.84
N ALA A 80 15.03 3.45 -0.87
CA ALA A 80 16.12 4.35 -0.50
C ALA A 80 15.89 5.07 0.84
N GLY A 81 15.12 4.46 1.76
CA GLY A 81 14.71 5.07 3.03
C GLY A 81 13.58 6.10 2.89
N GLY A 82 12.87 6.04 1.77
CA GLY A 82 11.68 6.84 1.48
C GLY A 82 10.37 6.15 1.81
N SER A 83 9.30 6.65 1.21
CA SER A 83 7.96 6.07 1.35
C SER A 83 7.63 5.10 0.22
N ILE A 84 8.53 4.89 -0.74
CA ILE A 84 8.33 3.96 -1.86
C ILE A 84 9.18 2.72 -1.62
N TRP A 85 8.51 1.57 -1.54
CA TRP A 85 9.14 0.29 -1.22
C TRP A 85 8.65 -0.82 -2.14
N THR A 86 9.57 -1.70 -2.52
CA THR A 86 9.27 -2.93 -3.25
C THR A 86 8.65 -3.95 -2.31
N LYS A 87 7.48 -4.46 -2.70
CA LYS A 87 6.76 -5.51 -1.99
C LYS A 87 6.33 -6.62 -2.93
N LYS A 88 6.35 -7.86 -2.44
CA LYS A 88 5.70 -9.00 -3.10
C LYS A 88 4.18 -8.79 -3.04
N VAL A 89 3.50 -9.02 -4.14
CA VAL A 89 2.04 -9.04 -4.20
C VAL A 89 1.59 -10.39 -3.67
N PRO A 90 0.78 -10.46 -2.60
CA PRO A 90 0.46 -11.75 -2.01
C PRO A 90 -0.38 -12.58 -2.97
N GLY A 91 -0.02 -13.86 -3.12
CA GLY A 91 -0.70 -14.82 -3.97
C GLY A 91 -0.38 -14.70 -5.47
N SER A 92 0.69 -14.00 -5.84
CA SER A 92 1.29 -14.02 -7.17
C SER A 92 2.81 -13.93 -7.09
N ASP A 93 3.51 -14.04 -8.23
CA ASP A 93 4.96 -13.89 -8.27
C ASP A 93 5.46 -12.45 -8.40
N VAL A 94 4.54 -11.51 -8.63
CA VAL A 94 4.82 -10.09 -8.85
C VAL A 94 5.48 -9.45 -7.63
N SER A 95 6.59 -8.74 -7.86
CA SER A 95 7.14 -7.76 -6.92
C SER A 95 7.07 -6.36 -7.54
N VAL A 96 6.56 -5.39 -6.80
CA VAL A 96 6.31 -4.03 -7.31
C VAL A 96 6.67 -2.98 -6.27
N ALA A 97 7.34 -1.92 -6.71
CA ALA A 97 7.66 -0.75 -5.91
C ALA A 97 6.46 0.21 -5.86
N LEU A 98 5.87 0.36 -4.67
CA LEU A 98 4.68 1.20 -4.44
C LEU A 98 4.89 2.13 -3.25
N ARG A 99 4.11 3.20 -3.20
CA ARG A 99 4.04 4.03 -2.01
C ARG A 99 3.38 3.26 -0.87
N ILE A 100 4.07 3.17 0.26
CA ILE A 100 3.59 2.51 1.48
C ILE A 100 2.29 3.14 2.00
N GLY A 101 1.56 2.38 2.81
CA GLY A 101 0.29 2.80 3.40
C GLY A 101 -0.91 2.47 2.53
N ASP A 102 -1.93 3.33 2.58
CA ASP A 102 -3.24 3.06 1.96
C ASP A 102 -3.16 2.95 0.42
N ALA A 103 -2.27 3.72 -0.23
CA ALA A 103 -2.04 3.61 -1.67
C ALA A 103 -1.57 2.21 -2.08
N ALA A 104 -0.58 1.65 -1.38
CA ALA A 104 -0.11 0.29 -1.62
C ALA A 104 -1.22 -0.75 -1.43
N ILE A 105 -2.09 -0.61 -0.42
CA ILE A 105 -3.21 -1.54 -0.20
C ILE A 105 -4.14 -1.55 -1.41
N VAL A 106 -4.58 -0.36 -1.84
CA VAL A 106 -5.52 -0.20 -2.95
C VAL A 106 -4.93 -0.70 -4.27
N LEU A 107 -3.70 -0.29 -4.61
CA LEU A 107 -3.06 -0.75 -5.86
C LEU A 107 -2.74 -2.25 -5.83
N THR A 108 -2.43 -2.82 -4.66
CA THR A 108 -2.25 -4.28 -4.53
C THR A 108 -3.56 -5.03 -4.81
N HIS A 109 -4.71 -4.50 -4.41
CA HIS A 109 -6.02 -5.08 -4.73
C HIS A 109 -6.26 -5.14 -6.25
N VAL A 110 -5.95 -4.04 -6.96
CA VAL A 110 -6.05 -3.97 -8.43
C VAL A 110 -5.19 -5.06 -9.07
N ILE A 111 -3.91 -5.17 -8.67
CA ILE A 111 -2.99 -6.19 -9.22
C ILE A 111 -3.50 -7.61 -8.95
N ARG A 112 -3.99 -7.88 -7.72
CA ARG A 112 -4.48 -9.21 -7.36
C ARG A 112 -5.72 -9.60 -8.14
N ARG A 113 -6.72 -8.73 -8.23
CA ARG A 113 -7.94 -9.01 -9.01
C ARG A 113 -7.59 -9.21 -10.50
N PHE A 114 -6.70 -8.39 -11.06
CA PHE A 114 -6.20 -8.61 -12.43
C PHE A 114 -5.55 -9.98 -12.58
N HIS A 115 -4.64 -10.33 -11.67
CA HIS A 115 -3.92 -11.61 -11.69
C HIS A 115 -4.87 -12.82 -11.63
N TYR A 116 -5.94 -12.76 -10.83
CA TYR A 116 -6.86 -13.89 -10.67
C TYR A 116 -7.95 -13.99 -11.73
N GLU A 117 -8.38 -12.87 -12.31
CA GLU A 117 -9.63 -12.83 -13.09
C GLU A 117 -9.47 -12.39 -14.54
N ILE A 118 -8.33 -11.80 -14.89
CA ILE A 118 -8.04 -11.37 -16.26
C ILE A 118 -6.89 -12.20 -16.82
N GLY A 119 -5.75 -12.21 -16.13
CA GLY A 119 -4.63 -13.05 -16.54
C GLY A 119 -3.55 -13.15 -15.49
N THR A 120 -3.06 -14.37 -15.27
CA THR A 120 -1.98 -14.69 -14.33
C THR A 120 -0.74 -13.87 -14.66
N LEU A 121 -0.39 -12.96 -13.76
CA LEU A 121 0.78 -12.09 -13.84
C LEU A 121 2.06 -12.73 -13.29
N GLU A 122 3.16 -12.52 -13.99
CA GLU A 122 4.52 -12.92 -13.59
C GLU A 122 5.34 -11.74 -13.08
N ASN A 123 6.52 -12.02 -12.51
CA ASN A 123 7.43 -10.97 -12.10
C ASN A 123 7.96 -10.19 -13.32
N GLY A 124 7.81 -8.87 -13.31
CA GLY A 124 8.11 -8.00 -14.45
C GLY A 124 6.89 -7.56 -15.25
N ASP A 125 5.74 -8.23 -15.10
CA ASP A 125 4.49 -7.82 -15.76
C ASP A 125 3.92 -6.52 -15.21
N VAL A 126 4.28 -6.13 -13.99
CA VAL A 126 3.74 -4.92 -13.34
C VAL A 126 4.85 -3.93 -13.06
N ILE A 127 4.72 -2.74 -13.63
CA ILE A 127 5.64 -1.62 -13.42
C ILE A 127 5.01 -0.63 -12.44
N GLY A 128 5.58 -0.52 -11.24
CA GLY A 128 5.20 0.48 -10.24
C GLY A 128 6.02 1.76 -10.37
N PHE A 129 6.82 2.07 -9.35
CA PHE A 129 7.67 3.26 -9.34
C PHE A 129 8.58 3.38 -10.57
N LYS A 130 8.61 4.58 -11.14
CA LYS A 130 9.57 5.01 -12.17
C LYS A 130 10.30 6.26 -11.66
N PRO A 131 11.64 6.34 -11.75
CA PRO A 131 12.37 7.55 -11.37
C PRO A 131 11.85 8.79 -12.10
N PRO A 132 11.84 9.95 -11.43
CA PRO A 132 11.36 11.20 -12.01
C PRO A 132 12.21 11.59 -13.22
N ARG A 133 11.54 12.05 -14.27
CA ARG A 133 12.17 12.57 -15.49
C ARG A 133 12.09 14.10 -15.54
N LEU A 134 12.86 14.70 -16.45
CA LEU A 134 12.82 16.14 -16.68
C LEU A 134 11.47 16.57 -17.25
N LEU A 135 10.98 15.81 -18.23
CA LEU A 135 9.69 16.01 -18.88
C LEU A 135 8.89 14.70 -18.82
N PHE A 136 7.59 14.84 -18.64
CA PHE A 136 6.61 13.77 -18.78
C PHE A 136 5.77 14.09 -20.02
N GLU A 137 5.46 13.07 -20.82
CA GLU A 137 4.72 13.24 -22.07
C GLU A 137 3.26 13.60 -21.79
N HIS A 138 2.69 12.98 -20.76
CA HIS A 138 1.44 13.37 -20.14
C HIS A 138 1.64 13.68 -18.65
N GLY A 139 0.58 14.13 -17.97
CA GLY A 139 0.66 14.46 -16.54
C GLY A 139 0.71 13.22 -15.65
N TRP A 140 0.06 12.13 -16.07
CA TRP A 140 -0.22 10.97 -15.23
C TRP A 140 1.03 10.10 -14.96
N GLU A 141 2.02 10.13 -15.84
CA GLU A 141 3.28 9.39 -15.71
C GLU A 141 4.06 9.82 -14.46
N SER A 142 3.91 11.07 -14.06
CA SER A 142 4.51 11.59 -12.83
C SER A 142 4.01 10.86 -11.57
N ASN A 143 2.85 10.21 -11.62
CA ASN A 143 2.29 9.44 -10.50
C ASN A 143 3.09 8.15 -10.24
N HIS A 144 3.83 7.62 -11.23
CA HIS A 144 4.80 6.55 -10.97
C HIS A 144 5.92 7.03 -10.06
N SER A 145 6.40 8.26 -10.23
CA SER A 145 7.50 8.81 -9.42
C SER A 145 7.10 9.12 -7.98
N SER A 146 5.81 9.15 -7.66
CA SER A 146 5.32 9.20 -6.28
C SER A 146 4.93 7.82 -5.73
N GLY A 147 5.04 6.75 -6.54
CA GLY A 147 4.70 5.37 -6.17
C GLY A 147 3.19 5.12 -6.13
N THR A 148 2.39 5.95 -6.79
CA THR A 148 0.92 5.93 -6.72
C THR A 148 0.25 5.55 -8.04
N ALA A 149 1.02 4.97 -8.96
CA ALA A 149 0.53 4.41 -10.19
C ALA A 149 1.26 3.11 -10.52
N ILE A 150 0.58 2.27 -11.30
CA ILE A 150 1.07 1.01 -11.84
C ILE A 150 0.69 0.90 -13.32
N ASP A 151 1.53 0.23 -14.09
CA ASP A 151 1.16 -0.29 -15.41
C ASP A 151 1.20 -1.81 -15.37
N ILE A 152 0.13 -2.46 -15.80
CA ILE A 152 0.06 -3.91 -15.93
C ILE A 152 0.23 -4.26 -17.41
N ARG A 153 1.28 -5.02 -17.72
CA ARG A 153 1.67 -5.45 -19.07
C ARG A 153 1.68 -4.32 -20.10
N PRO A 154 2.46 -3.24 -19.90
CA PRO A 154 2.50 -2.12 -20.85
C PRO A 154 2.94 -2.51 -22.26
N GLY A 155 3.68 -3.62 -22.43
CA GLY A 155 4.00 -4.16 -23.76
C GLY A 155 2.82 -4.81 -24.48
N TRP A 156 1.78 -5.24 -23.75
CA TRP A 156 0.57 -5.84 -24.31
C TRP A 156 -0.51 -4.77 -24.53
N TYR A 157 -0.51 -3.74 -23.67
CA TYR A 157 -1.43 -2.61 -23.72
C TYR A 157 -0.64 -1.29 -23.84
N PRO A 158 -0.07 -1.02 -25.04
CA PRO A 158 0.76 0.17 -25.25
C PRO A 158 -0.05 1.46 -25.21
N ASP A 159 0.62 2.55 -24.83
CA ASP A 159 0.01 3.89 -24.78
C ASP A 159 -0.49 4.32 -26.17
N GLY A 160 -1.64 4.99 -26.19
CA GLY A 160 -2.37 5.40 -27.39
C GLY A 160 -3.21 4.30 -28.04
N ALA A 161 -3.02 3.03 -27.67
CA ALA A 161 -3.80 1.92 -28.21
C ALA A 161 -5.05 1.62 -27.36
N LYS A 162 -6.09 1.10 -28.01
CA LYS A 162 -7.36 0.71 -27.38
C LYS A 162 -7.83 -0.64 -27.91
N GLY A 163 -8.58 -1.38 -27.09
CA GLY A 163 -9.17 -2.65 -27.48
C GLY A 163 -8.27 -3.85 -27.19
N GLY A 164 -7.32 -3.71 -26.26
CA GLY A 164 -6.49 -4.82 -25.81
C GLY A 164 -7.24 -5.82 -24.92
N PHE A 165 -8.37 -5.43 -24.33
CA PHE A 165 -9.19 -6.28 -23.46
C PHE A 165 -10.44 -6.82 -24.17
N PHE A 166 -10.76 -8.08 -23.92
CA PHE A 166 -12.03 -8.68 -24.29
C PHE A 166 -13.20 -8.08 -23.51
N PRO A 167 -14.44 -8.15 -24.02
CA PRO A 167 -15.60 -7.55 -23.36
C PRO A 167 -15.81 -8.00 -21.91
N HIS A 168 -15.53 -9.26 -21.58
CA HIS A 168 -15.67 -9.77 -20.21
C HIS A 168 -14.55 -9.25 -19.29
N GLU A 169 -13.32 -9.10 -19.78
CA GLU A 169 -12.20 -8.52 -19.03
C GLU A 169 -12.47 -7.04 -18.72
N LEU A 170 -13.07 -6.30 -19.67
CA LEU A 170 -13.50 -4.92 -19.43
C LEU A 170 -14.54 -4.85 -18.30
N VAL A 171 -15.50 -5.78 -18.24
CA VAL A 171 -16.45 -5.86 -17.12
C VAL A 171 -15.72 -6.11 -15.80
N THR A 172 -14.73 -7.00 -15.79
CA THR A 172 -13.89 -7.25 -14.61
C THR A 172 -13.12 -5.99 -14.19
N ILE A 173 -12.48 -5.27 -15.12
CA ILE A 173 -11.80 -3.99 -14.83
C ILE A 173 -12.77 -2.99 -14.19
N ARG A 174 -13.98 -2.87 -14.74
CA ARG A 174 -15.02 -1.99 -14.18
C ARG A 174 -15.43 -2.39 -12.77
N ASP A 175 -15.56 -3.69 -12.50
CA ASP A 175 -15.83 -4.24 -11.17
C ASP A 175 -14.68 -3.95 -10.18
N ILE A 176 -13.42 -4.08 -10.61
CA ILE A 176 -12.22 -3.75 -9.82
C ILE A 176 -12.22 -2.27 -9.44
N LEU A 177 -12.49 -1.38 -10.39
CA LEU A 177 -12.56 0.06 -10.12
C LEU A 177 -13.71 0.40 -9.15
N ALA A 178 -14.84 -0.29 -9.28
CA ALA A 178 -15.97 -0.15 -8.37
C ALA A 178 -15.63 -0.60 -6.93
N ASP A 179 -14.80 -1.63 -6.74
CA ASP A 179 -14.27 -1.98 -5.43
C ASP A 179 -13.42 -0.86 -4.84
N CYS A 180 -12.73 -0.12 -5.70
CA CYS A 180 -11.92 1.02 -5.30
C CYS A 180 -12.75 2.29 -5.05
N GLU A 181 -14.07 2.28 -5.26
CA GLU A 181 -15.01 3.38 -5.00
C GLU A 181 -14.63 4.74 -5.65
N GLY A 182 -13.79 4.72 -6.70
CA GLY A 182 -13.25 5.92 -7.34
C GLY A 182 -11.96 6.47 -6.72
N ALA A 183 -11.34 5.76 -5.77
CA ALA A 183 -9.97 6.06 -5.33
C ALA A 183 -8.91 5.71 -6.39
N VAL A 184 -9.26 4.91 -7.39
CA VAL A 184 -8.42 4.54 -8.53
C VAL A 184 -9.07 5.02 -9.83
N LYS A 185 -8.24 5.52 -10.76
CA LYS A 185 -8.62 5.82 -12.15
C LYS A 185 -7.83 4.90 -13.09
N TRP A 186 -8.47 4.49 -14.17
CA TRP A 186 -7.87 3.65 -15.22
C TRP A 186 -7.58 4.47 -16.47
N GLY A 187 -6.40 4.26 -17.05
CA GLY A 187 -5.93 5.01 -18.22
C GLY A 187 -6.66 4.69 -19.52
N GLY A 188 -7.39 3.57 -19.60
CA GLY A 188 -8.25 3.28 -20.75
C GLY A 188 -9.42 4.26 -20.93
N ASP A 189 -9.73 5.07 -19.91
CA ASP A 189 -10.69 6.16 -19.98
C ASP A 189 -10.08 7.53 -20.29
N PHE A 190 -8.77 7.63 -20.46
CA PHE A 190 -8.11 8.88 -20.83
C PHE A 190 -8.38 9.24 -22.31
N ALA A 191 -8.22 10.53 -22.63
CA ALA A 191 -8.38 11.01 -24.00
C ALA A 191 -7.36 10.36 -24.96
N ALA A 192 -6.10 10.27 -24.52
CA ALA A 192 -5.10 9.36 -25.09
C ALA A 192 -5.12 8.08 -24.25
N PRO A 193 -5.63 6.95 -24.78
CA PRO A 193 -5.80 5.74 -23.98
C PRO A 193 -4.47 5.19 -23.45
N ALA A 194 -4.45 4.73 -22.21
CA ALA A 194 -3.36 3.99 -21.61
C ALA A 194 -3.94 2.77 -20.86
N GLU A 195 -4.31 1.73 -21.62
CA GLU A 195 -5.07 0.59 -21.09
C GLU A 195 -4.31 -0.24 -20.04
N SER A 196 -2.97 -0.17 -20.01
CA SER A 196 -2.16 -0.78 -18.93
C SER A 196 -2.21 0.01 -17.62
N HIS A 197 -2.57 1.29 -17.64
CA HIS A 197 -2.31 2.23 -16.56
C HIS A 197 -3.41 2.30 -15.50
N PHE A 198 -3.03 2.23 -14.22
CA PHE A 198 -3.91 2.47 -13.07
C PHE A 198 -3.23 3.40 -12.07
N GLN A 199 -3.97 4.39 -11.56
CA GLN A 199 -3.42 5.35 -10.60
C GLN A 199 -4.38 5.67 -9.47
N ILE A 200 -3.83 6.06 -8.31
CA ILE A 200 -4.60 6.71 -7.25
C ILE A 200 -5.11 8.08 -7.75
N ASP A 201 -6.42 8.29 -7.66
CA ASP A 201 -7.12 9.46 -8.21
C ASP A 201 -7.45 10.54 -7.16
N VAL A 202 -6.89 10.40 -5.96
CA VAL A 202 -7.11 11.32 -4.85
C VAL A 202 -5.81 11.78 -4.21
N ARG A 203 -5.88 12.94 -3.54
CA ARG A 203 -4.75 13.54 -2.81
C ARG A 203 -4.37 12.70 -1.58
N PRO A 204 -3.14 12.85 -1.05
CA PRO A 204 -2.65 12.06 0.09
C PRO A 204 -3.51 12.09 1.35
N ASP A 205 -4.25 13.17 1.56
CA ASP A 205 -5.07 13.46 2.74
C ASP A 205 -6.57 13.14 2.54
N ALA A 206 -6.94 12.57 1.39
CA ALA A 206 -8.33 12.29 1.09
C ALA A 206 -8.88 11.15 1.95
N ALA A 207 -9.97 11.43 2.69
CA ALA A 207 -10.68 10.46 3.51
C ALA A 207 -11.17 9.23 2.71
N LEU A 208 -11.46 9.41 1.41
CA LEU A 208 -11.87 8.32 0.52
C LEU A 208 -10.81 7.23 0.42
N LEU A 209 -9.52 7.60 0.28
CA LEU A 209 -8.44 6.60 0.18
C LEU A 209 -8.36 5.75 1.43
N ARG A 210 -8.44 6.40 2.60
CA ARG A 210 -8.41 5.71 3.89
C ARG A 210 -9.60 4.76 4.03
N LYS A 211 -10.82 5.22 3.72
CA LYS A 211 -12.04 4.41 3.76
C LYS A 211 -11.91 3.14 2.90
N VAL A 212 -11.45 3.30 1.65
CA VAL A 212 -11.28 2.18 0.72
C VAL A 212 -10.21 1.23 1.22
N ALA A 213 -9.07 1.74 1.70
CA ALA A 213 -8.01 0.90 2.25
C ALA A 213 -8.43 0.15 3.52
N ASP A 214 -9.22 0.78 4.41
CA ASP A 214 -9.78 0.12 5.59
C ASP A 214 -10.71 -1.03 5.18
N LYS A 215 -11.60 -0.81 4.20
CA LYS A 215 -12.47 -1.87 3.64
C LYS A 215 -11.66 -3.04 3.08
N LEU A 216 -10.68 -2.74 2.23
CA LEU A 216 -9.84 -3.78 1.60
C LEU A 216 -8.97 -4.52 2.63
N ARG A 217 -8.53 -3.85 3.71
CA ARG A 217 -7.89 -4.51 4.85
C ARG A 217 -8.83 -5.48 5.55
N GLY A 218 -10.09 -5.10 5.75
CA GLY A 218 -11.13 -5.98 6.27
C GLY A 218 -11.30 -7.23 5.41
N TRP A 219 -11.45 -7.06 4.10
CA TRP A 219 -11.57 -8.17 3.15
C TRP A 219 -10.36 -9.10 3.19
N ASN A 220 -9.13 -8.55 3.22
CA ASN A 220 -7.91 -9.36 3.28
C ASN A 220 -7.75 -10.13 4.61
N ALA A 221 -8.46 -9.74 5.67
CA ALA A 221 -8.44 -10.42 6.96
C ALA A 221 -9.59 -11.43 7.13
N ALA A 222 -10.59 -11.41 6.25
CA ALA A 222 -11.77 -12.26 6.31
C ALA A 222 -11.72 -13.37 5.24
N PRO A 223 -11.77 -14.66 5.62
CA PRO A 223 -11.87 -15.75 4.67
C PRO A 223 -13.11 -15.61 3.76
N GLY A 224 -12.94 -15.82 2.46
CA GLY A 224 -14.05 -15.71 1.50
C GLY A 224 -14.37 -14.28 1.04
N GLU A 225 -13.57 -13.28 1.41
CA GLU A 225 -13.67 -11.91 0.91
C GLU A 225 -12.41 -11.47 0.15
N GLY A 226 -12.54 -10.39 -0.63
CA GLY A 226 -11.42 -9.74 -1.31
C GLY A 226 -11.00 -10.37 -2.64
N ALA A 227 -9.75 -10.13 -3.03
CA ALA A 227 -9.25 -10.54 -4.33
C ALA A 227 -8.94 -12.04 -4.39
N GLY A 228 -9.45 -12.70 -5.43
CA GLY A 228 -9.35 -14.15 -5.65
C GLY A 228 -10.60 -14.93 -5.24
N VAL A 229 -11.62 -14.25 -4.69
CA VAL A 229 -12.94 -14.85 -4.43
C VAL A 229 -13.72 -14.93 -5.74
N LEU A 230 -14.34 -16.08 -6.00
CA LEU A 230 -15.25 -16.23 -7.14
C LEU A 230 -16.47 -15.31 -6.94
N VAL A 231 -16.52 -14.25 -7.73
CA VAL A 231 -17.63 -13.29 -7.74
C VAL A 231 -18.30 -13.31 -9.10
N ASP A 232 -19.64 -13.23 -9.10
CA ASP A 232 -20.38 -12.98 -10.33
C ASP A 232 -20.26 -11.49 -10.69
N VAL A 233 -19.31 -11.16 -11.56
CA VAL A 233 -19.11 -9.79 -12.07
C VAL A 233 -20.28 -9.30 -12.93
N LEU A 234 -21.15 -10.21 -13.39
CA LEU A 234 -22.36 -9.89 -14.16
C LEU A 234 -23.58 -9.66 -13.26
N ALA A 235 -23.47 -9.91 -11.95
CA ALA A 235 -24.55 -9.69 -11.00
C ALA A 235 -25.09 -8.24 -11.11
N PRO A 236 -26.42 -8.02 -11.16
CA PRO A 236 -27.00 -6.71 -11.43
C PRO A 236 -26.50 -5.58 -10.50
N SER A 237 -26.32 -5.89 -9.21
CA SER A 237 -25.81 -4.92 -8.23
C SER A 237 -24.37 -4.49 -8.52
N ARG A 238 -23.51 -5.42 -8.98
CA ARG A 238 -22.11 -5.17 -9.34
C ARG A 238 -22.00 -4.37 -10.64
N ARG A 239 -22.81 -4.71 -11.64
CA ARG A 239 -22.91 -3.93 -12.88
C ARG A 239 -23.37 -2.50 -12.61
N SER A 240 -24.43 -2.33 -11.81
CA SER A 240 -24.98 -1.01 -11.50
C SER A 240 -23.98 -0.08 -10.82
N ARG A 241 -23.23 -0.57 -9.80
CA ARG A 241 -22.19 0.24 -9.13
C ARG A 241 -21.03 0.60 -10.05
N ALA A 242 -20.68 -0.31 -10.97
CA ALA A 242 -19.57 -0.12 -11.90
C ALA A 242 -19.93 0.91 -12.98
N ASP A 243 -21.12 0.79 -13.58
CA ASP A 243 -21.65 1.75 -14.54
C ASP A 243 -21.83 3.14 -13.90
N ALA A 244 -22.31 3.19 -12.64
CA ALA A 244 -22.43 4.43 -11.90
C ALA A 244 -21.07 5.09 -11.65
N LEU A 245 -20.03 4.32 -11.32
CA LEU A 245 -18.68 4.86 -11.16
C LEU A 245 -18.11 5.36 -12.49
N GLU A 246 -18.23 4.58 -13.56
CA GLU A 246 -17.73 4.94 -14.89
C GLU A 246 -18.30 6.28 -15.35
N ARG A 247 -19.63 6.47 -15.23
CA ARG A 247 -20.26 7.77 -15.55
C ARG A 247 -19.65 8.91 -14.75
N ARG A 248 -19.49 8.75 -13.42
CA ARG A 248 -18.89 9.81 -12.58
C ARG A 248 -17.45 10.14 -12.99
N GLN A 249 -16.65 9.15 -13.38
CA GLN A 249 -15.24 9.36 -13.70
C GLN A 249 -15.01 9.90 -15.12
N ARG A 250 -15.93 9.62 -16.06
CA ARG A 250 -15.88 10.18 -17.41
C ARG A 250 -16.36 11.63 -17.51
N HIS A 251 -17.14 12.09 -16.54
CA HIS A 251 -17.61 13.48 -16.47
C HIS A 251 -16.74 14.40 -15.60
N ARG A 252 -15.57 13.93 -15.15
CA ARG A 252 -14.57 14.70 -14.38
C ARG A 252 -13.33 14.98 -15.20
#